data_AF-A0A554SPU3-F1
#
_entry.id   AF-A0A554SPU3-F1
#
_cell.length_a   1.000
_cell.length_b   1.000
_cell.length_c   1.000
_cell.angle_alpha   90.00
_cell.angle_beta   90.00
_cell.angle_gamma   90.00
#
_symmetry.space_group_name_H-M   'P 1'
#
loop_
_entity.id
_entity.type
_entity.pdbx_description
1 polymer ?
#
loop_
_entity_poly.entity_id
_entity_poly.type
_entity_poly.pdbx_seq_one_letter_code
_entity_poly.pdbx_strand_id
1 'polypeptide(L)' 'MMNSSTAGLIAGLLIAIAITTGGFLGFLLAIVLGGGGLLIGRQLAGEIDLGDVFAGRRRE' A
#
# COMPACT_ATOMS: atom_id res chain seq x y z
N MET A 1 13.14 14.18 2.43
CA MET A 1 13.08 13.48 1.13
C MET A 1 13.70 12.10 1.32
N MET A 2 12.92 11.02 1.23
CA MET A 2 13.50 9.67 1.21
C MET A 2 14.07 9.41 -0.18
N ASN A 3 15.35 9.03 -0.27
CA ASN A 3 15.98 8.74 -1.56
C ASN A 3 15.38 7.45 -2.14
N SER A 4 15.15 7.40 -3.46
CA SER A 4 14.55 6.24 -4.13
C SER A 4 15.34 4.95 -3.87
N SER A 5 16.65 5.05 -3.67
CA SER A 5 17.51 3.92 -3.28
C SER A 5 17.16 3.36 -1.90
N THR A 6 16.86 4.21 -0.93
CA THR A 6 16.46 3.79 0.43
C THR A 6 15.08 3.16 0.44
N ALA A 7 14.15 3.72 -0.35
CA ALA A 7 12.83 3.13 -0.53
C ALA A 7 12.91 1.73 -1.16
N GLY A 8 13.76 1.56 -2.17
CA GLY A 8 14.01 0.26 -2.81
C GLY A 8 14.62 -0.77 -1.85
N LEU A 9 15.59 -0.37 -1.01
CA LEU A 9 16.20 -1.23 0.01
C LEU A 9 15.13 -1.73 1.00
N ILE A 10 14.35 -0.81 1.56
CA ILE A 10 13.31 -1.14 2.54
C ILE A 10 12.26 -2.06 1.90
N ALA A 11 11.79 -1.74 0.69
CA ALA A 11 10.82 -2.56 -0.02
C ALA A 11 11.33 -4.00 -0.24
N GLY A 12 12.57 -4.15 -0.74
CA GLY A 12 13.17 -5.46 -0.98
C GLY A 12 13.34 -6.29 0.30
N LEU A 13 13.79 -5.66 1.39
CA LEU A 13 13.93 -6.32 2.68
C LEU A 13 12.59 -6.81 3.24
N LEU A 14 11.54 -5.99 3.16
CA LEU A 14 10.20 -6.36 3.63
C LEU A 14 9.64 -7.53 2.82
N ILE A 15 9.84 -7.52 1.49
CA ILE A 15 9.42 -8.63 0.62
C ILE A 15 10.16 -9.92 1.00
N ALA A 16 11.48 -9.86 1.20
CA ALA A 16 12.26 -11.03 1.61
C ALA A 16 11.78 -11.60 2.95
N ILE A 17 11.51 -10.76 3.95
CA ILE A 17 10.99 -11.18 5.26
C ILE A 17 9.61 -11.84 5.12
N ALA A 18 8.71 -11.24 4.34
CA ALA A 18 7.36 -11.78 4.11
C ALA A 18 7.41 -13.18 3.48
N ILE A 19 8.27 -13.36 2.46
CA ILE A 19 8.42 -14.64 1.76
C ILE A 19 9.11 -15.68 2.65
N THR A 20 10.14 -15.30 3.41
CA THR A 20 10.91 -16.26 4.24
C THR A 20 10.17 -16.70 5.50
N THR A 21 9.38 -15.81 6.10
CA THR A 21 8.67 -16.11 7.36
C THR A 21 7.36 -16.86 7.11
N GLY A 22 6.65 -16.58 6.02
CA GLY A 22 5.33 -17.17 5.75
C GLY A 22 5.16 -17.79 4.36
N GLY A 23 6.22 -17.87 3.55
CA GLY A 23 6.15 -18.39 2.19
C GLY A 23 5.24 -17.56 1.28
N PHE A 24 4.62 -18.23 0.30
CA PHE A 24 3.72 -17.59 -0.65
C PHE A 24 2.47 -16.99 0.03
N LEU A 25 1.87 -17.70 0.99
CA LEU A 25 0.69 -17.20 1.71
C LEU A 25 1.03 -16.02 2.62
N GLY A 26 2.20 -16.05 3.28
CA GLY A 26 2.68 -14.92 4.08
C GLY A 26 2.91 -13.66 3.23
N PHE A 27 3.47 -13.82 2.03
CA PHE A 27 3.60 -12.72 1.07
C PHE A 27 2.23 -12.17 0.63
N LEU A 28 1.28 -13.06 0.32
CA LEU A 28 -0.06 -12.63 -0.10
C LEU A 28 -0.80 -11.89 1.03
N LEU A 29 -0.71 -12.38 2.26
CA LEU A 29 -1.21 -11.68 3.44
C LEU A 29 -0.53 -10.33 3.64
N ALA A 30 0.80 -10.25 3.48
CA ALA A 30 1.53 -8.99 3.61
C ALA A 30 1.07 -7.94 2.58
N ILE A 31 0.78 -8.35 1.34
CA ILE A 31 0.20 -7.46 0.33
C ILE A 31 -1.21 -7.02 0.73
N VAL A 32 -2.06 -7.94 1.15
CA VAL A 32 -3.46 -7.61 1.51
C VAL A 32 -3.50 -6.68 2.72
N LEU A 33 -2.78 -7.01 3.79
CA LEU A 33 -2.75 -6.20 5.01
C LEU A 33 -1.99 -4.89 4.82
N GLY A 34 -0.81 -4.94 4.19
CA GLY A 34 0.04 -3.76 3.97
C GLY A 34 -0.58 -2.80 2.95
N GLY A 35 -1.04 -3.32 1.82
CA GLY A 35 -1.74 -2.53 0.80
C GLY A 35 -3.11 -2.03 1.27
N GLY A 36 -3.89 -2.87 1.94
CA GLY A 36 -5.17 -2.48 2.53
C GLY A 36 -5.01 -1.42 3.62
N GLY A 37 -4.04 -1.60 4.53
CA GLY A 37 -3.72 -0.62 5.57
C GLY A 37 -3.25 0.72 4.99
N LEU A 38 -2.45 0.70 3.91
CA LEU A 38 -2.04 1.92 3.20
C LEU A 38 -3.26 2.64 2.59
N LEU A 39 -4.15 1.91 1.92
CA LEU A 39 -5.35 2.48 1.32
C LEU A 39 -6.28 3.11 2.37
N ILE A 40 -6.53 2.39 3.47
CA ILE A 40 -7.35 2.89 4.58
C ILE A 40 -6.69 4.11 5.22
N GLY A 41 -5.37 4.05 5.48
CA GLY A 41 -4.62 5.17 6.04
C GLY A 41 -4.68 6.42 5.17
N ARG A 42 -4.57 6.25 3.85
CA ARG A 42 -4.71 7.37 2.90
C ARG A 42 -6.13 7.91 2.79
N GLN A 43 -7.13 7.05 2.95
CA GLN A 43 -8.53 7.47 3.02
C GLN A 43 -8.80 8.29 4.28
N LEU A 44 -8.29 7.88 5.44
CA LEU A 44 -8.43 8.61 6.69
C LEU A 44 -7.62 9.92 6.70
N ALA A 45 -6.46 9.93 6.04
CA ALA A 45 -5.63 11.12 5.89
C ALA A 45 -6.26 12.18 4.96
N GLY A 46 -7.37 11.87 4.28
CA GLY A 46 -8.00 12.76 3.30
C GLY A 46 -7.16 12.95 2.02
N GLU A 47 -6.06 12.22 1.86
CA GLU A 47 -5.23 12.22 0.64
C GLU A 47 -5.93 11.52 -0.52
N ILE A 48 -6.75 10.53 -0.21
CA ILE A 48 -7.64 9.87 -1.15
C ILE A 48 -9.05 10.21 -0.70
N ASP A 49 -9.71 11.14 -1.37
CA ASP A 49 -11.14 11.32 -1.21
C ASP A 49 -11.83 10.35 -2.18
N LEU A 50 -12.16 9.14 -1.72
CA LEU A 50 -13.01 8.24 -2.49
C LEU A 50 -14.36 8.90 -2.86
N GLY A 51 -14.79 9.93 -2.12
CA GLY A 51 -15.94 10.77 -2.47
C GLY A 51 -15.74 11.50 -3.81
N ASP A 52 -14.60 12.14 -4.03
CA ASP A 52 -14.31 12.85 -5.29
C ASP A 52 -14.01 11.90 -6.47
N VAL A 53 -13.39 10.74 -6.22
CA VAL A 53 -13.15 9.73 -7.26
C VAL A 53 -14.47 9.08 -7.74
N PHE A 54 -15.48 8.99 -6.89
CA PHE A 54 -16.83 8.55 -7.27
C PHE A 54 -17.74 9.70 -7.75
N ALA A 55 -17.60 10.92 -7.21
CA ALA A 55 -18.41 12.10 -7.58
C ALA A 55 -17.96 12.79 -8.88
N GLY A 56 -16.69 12.64 -9.28
CA GLY A 56 -16.15 13.17 -10.55
C GLY A 56 -16.80 12.60 -11.82
N ARG A 57 -17.68 11.59 -11.68
CA ARG A 57 -18.45 11.01 -12.79
C ARG A 57 -19.84 11.61 -12.99
N ARG A 58 -20.26 12.55 -12.13
CA ARG A 58 -21.62 13.12 -12.15
C ARG A 58 -21.62 14.64 -12.38
N ARG A 59 -20.83 15.11 -13.35
CA ARG A 59 -20.94 16.47 -13.90
C ARG A 59 -20.69 16.41 -15.40
N GLU A 60 -21.71 16.00 -16.14
CA GLU A 60 -21.91 16.26 -17.56
C GLU A 60 -23.09 17.22 -17.72
#